data_AF-A0A1I7WSU1-F1
#
_entry.id   AF-A0A1I7WSU1-F1
#
_cell.length_a   1.000
_cell.length_b   1.000
_cell.length_c   1.000
_cell.angle_alpha   90.00
_cell.angle_beta   90.00
_cell.angle_gamma   90.00
#
_symmetry.space_group_name_H-M   'P 1'
#
loop_
_entity.id
_entity.type
_entity.pdbx_description
1 polymer ?
#
loop_
_entity_poly.entity_id
_entity_poly.type
_entity_poly.pdbx_seq_one_letter_code
_entity_poly.pdbx_strand_id
1 'polypeptide(L)'
;MEHQLLYYLRNLRCFMHSLFFQKKGPLAKIWLAAHWEKKLSKAQIYETSVQDAVEEILQPKVKMALRTTGHLLLGIVRIYSRKTKYLLADCY
;
A
#
# COMPACT_ATOMS: atom_id res chain seq x y z
N MET A 1 18.32 17.66 15.09
CA MET A 1 17.60 17.68 13.79
C MET A 1 16.83 16.39 13.51
N GLU A 2 17.30 15.21 13.94
CA GLU A 2 16.59 13.93 13.69
C GLU A 2 15.26 13.76 14.45
N HIS A 3 15.15 14.29 15.67
CA HIS A 3 13.91 14.25 16.46
C HIS A 3 12.73 14.99 15.79
N GLN A 4 13.00 16.08 15.07
CA GLN A 4 11.99 16.84 14.34
C GLN A 4 11.46 16.05 13.13
N LEU A 5 12.35 15.32 12.43
CA LEU A 5 12.02 14.45 11.29
C LEU A 5 11.21 13.23 11.73
N LEU A 6 11.53 12.61 12.87
CA LEU A 6 10.75 11.51 13.42
C LEU A 6 9.36 11.98 13.89
N TYR A 7 9.24 13.18 14.45
CA TYR A 7 7.95 13.76 14.82
C TYR A 7 7.09 14.09 13.59
N TYR A 8 7.70 14.62 12.52
CA TYR A 8 7.03 14.83 11.23
C TYR A 8 6.62 13.51 10.58
N LEU A 9 7.48 12.50 10.55
CA LEU A 9 7.17 11.16 10.03
C LEU A 9 6.08 10.45 10.84
N ARG A 10 6.01 10.68 12.15
CA ARG A 10 4.97 10.13 13.02
C ARG A 10 3.63 10.84 12.82
N ASN A 11 3.62 12.17 12.69
CA ASN A 11 2.42 12.95 12.38
C ASN A 11 1.91 12.70 10.94
N LEU A 12 2.82 12.55 9.96
CA LEU A 12 2.47 12.18 8.58
C LEU A 12 1.90 10.75 8.52
N ARG A 13 2.42 9.83 9.32
CA ARG A 13 1.90 8.45 9.44
C ARG A 13 0.49 8.42 10.00
N CYS A 14 0.18 9.25 11.00
CA CYS A 14 -1.18 9.41 11.53
C CYS A 14 -2.13 10.06 10.50
N PHE A 15 -1.65 11.03 9.71
CA PHE A 15 -2.45 11.68 8.67
C PHE A 15 -2.73 10.77 7.45
N MET A 16 -1.79 9.88 7.10
CA MET A 16 -2.00 8.87 6.04
C MET A 16 -2.93 7.76 6.52
N HIS A 17 -2.90 7.41 7.81
CA HIS A 17 -3.84 6.48 8.40
C HIS A 17 -5.27 7.02 8.28
N SER A 18 -5.55 8.28 8.59
CA SER A 18 -6.90 8.84 8.42
C SER A 18 -7.34 8.92 6.95
N LEU A 19 -6.45 9.26 6.02
CA LEU A 19 -6.76 9.35 4.58
C LEU A 19 -7.11 8.00 3.93
N PHE A 20 -6.37 6.94 4.28
CA PHE A 20 -6.57 5.61 3.69
C PHE A 20 -7.53 4.73 4.50
N PHE A 21 -7.66 4.92 5.81
CA PHE A 21 -8.54 4.08 6.65
C PHE A 21 -10.00 4.53 6.60
N GLN A 22 -10.28 5.81 6.28
CA GLN A 22 -11.64 6.30 6.09
C GLN A 22 -12.26 5.90 4.75
N LYS A 23 -11.45 5.63 3.71
CA LYS A 23 -11.93 5.12 2.43
C LYS A 23 -11.49 3.67 2.28
N LYS A 24 -12.42 2.72 2.43
CA LYS A 24 -12.23 1.27 2.21
C LYS A 24 -11.93 0.92 0.73
N GLY A 25 -11.04 1.65 0.07
CA GLY A 25 -10.67 1.46 -1.33
C GLY A 25 -9.51 0.47 -1.51
N PRO A 26 -9.24 0.03 -2.75
CA PRO A 26 -8.12 -0.87 -3.07
C PRO A 26 -6.77 -0.32 -2.61
N LEU A 27 -6.62 1.00 -2.70
CA LEU A 27 -5.51 1.78 -2.17
C LEU A 27 -5.20 1.54 -0.69
N ALA A 28 -6.21 1.31 0.17
CA ALA A 28 -6.02 1.04 1.60
C ALA A 28 -5.33 -0.30 1.86
N LYS A 29 -5.72 -1.34 1.13
CA LYS A 29 -5.11 -2.68 1.22
C LYS A 29 -3.63 -2.62 0.81
N ILE A 30 -3.30 -1.81 -0.20
CA ILE A 30 -1.95 -1.65 -0.73
C ILE A 30 -1.06 -0.85 0.20
N TRP A 31 -1.60 0.23 0.77
CA TRP A 31 -0.90 1.01 1.78
C TRP A 31 -0.61 0.16 3.03
N LEU A 32 -1.57 -0.69 3.42
CA LEU A 32 -1.38 -1.66 4.49
C LEU A 32 -0.30 -2.69 4.13
N ALA A 33 -0.26 -3.19 2.90
CA ALA A 33 0.80 -4.10 2.44
C ALA A 33 2.19 -3.43 2.42
N ALA A 34 2.26 -2.12 2.12
CA ALA A 34 3.51 -1.36 2.13
C ALA A 34 4.12 -1.24 3.53
N HIS A 35 3.29 -1.09 4.57
CA HIS A 35 3.77 -0.81 5.93
C HIS A 35 3.61 -1.97 6.92
N TRP A 36 2.66 -2.89 6.70
CA TRP A 36 2.24 -3.94 7.62
C TRP A 36 2.17 -5.29 6.92
N GLU A 37 3.33 -5.76 6.48
CA GLU A 37 3.48 -6.99 5.71
C GLU A 37 2.92 -8.25 6.38
N LYS A 38 2.94 -8.37 7.71
CA LYS A 38 2.48 -9.58 8.42
C LYS A 38 0.97 -9.61 8.70
N LYS A 39 0.24 -8.53 8.41
CA LYS A 39 -1.19 -8.41 8.78
C LYS A 39 -2.16 -8.72 7.64
N LEU A 40 -1.66 -8.92 6.41
CA LEU A 40 -2.51 -9.27 5.25
C LEU A 40 -2.66 -10.79 5.13
N SER A 41 -3.89 -11.27 5.09
CA SER A 41 -4.22 -12.68 4.80
C SER A 41 -4.01 -13.01 3.32
N LYS A 42 -3.68 -14.29 2.99
CA LYS A 42 -3.52 -14.80 1.61
C LYS A 42 -4.75 -14.45 0.74
N ALA A 43 -5.95 -14.56 1.31
CA ALA A 43 -7.21 -14.22 0.63
C ALA A 43 -7.30 -12.73 0.24
N GLN A 44 -6.90 -11.83 1.15
CA GLN A 44 -6.91 -10.39 0.87
C GLN A 44 -5.86 -10.00 -0.18
N ILE A 45 -4.71 -10.67 -0.19
CA ILE A 45 -3.68 -10.48 -1.22
C ILE A 45 -4.24 -10.88 -2.58
N TYR A 46 -4.92 -12.03 -2.67
CA TYR A 46 -5.53 -12.52 -3.90
C TYR A 46 -6.59 -11.56 -4.44
N GLU A 47 -7.53 -11.16 -3.58
CA GLU A 47 -8.65 -10.27 -3.90
C GLU A 47 -8.19 -8.85 -4.29
N THR A 48 -7.01 -8.40 -3.86
CA THR A 48 -6.51 -7.07 -4.21
C THR A 48 -6.11 -7.03 -5.70
N SER A 49 -6.84 -6.24 -6.48
CA SER A 49 -6.54 -5.95 -7.89
C SER A 49 -5.33 -5.01 -7.99
N VAL A 50 -4.27 -5.49 -8.66
CA VAL A 50 -3.06 -4.68 -8.90
C VAL A 50 -3.30 -3.67 -10.02
N GLN A 51 -4.15 -4.02 -10.99
CA GLN A 51 -4.49 -3.17 -12.13
C GLN A 51 -5.18 -1.88 -11.68
N ASP A 52 -6.25 -1.99 -10.88
CA ASP A 52 -7.00 -0.86 -10.34
C ASP A 52 -6.09 0.09 -9.53
N ALA A 53 -5.13 -0.47 -8.82
CA ALA A 53 -4.17 0.32 -8.05
C ALA A 53 -3.24 1.16 -8.93
N VAL A 54 -2.78 0.58 -10.04
CA VAL A 54 -1.91 1.28 -10.99
C VAL A 54 -2.71 2.33 -11.73
N GLU A 55 -3.95 2.03 -12.10
CA GLU A 55 -4.86 3.00 -12.72
C GLU A 55 -5.16 4.17 -11.77
N GLU A 56 -5.40 3.91 -10.48
CA GLU A 56 -5.64 4.96 -9.49
C GLU A 56 -4.40 5.83 -9.22
N ILE A 57 -3.19 5.28 -9.40
CA ILE A 57 -1.93 6.05 -9.34
C ILE A 57 -1.73 6.89 -10.61
N LEU A 58 -2.08 6.36 -11.78
CA LEU A 58 -1.98 7.06 -13.07
C LEU A 58 -3.01 8.19 -13.19
N GLN A 59 -4.21 7.98 -12.68
CA GLN A 59 -5.33 8.93 -12.70
C GLN A 59 -5.79 9.25 -11.27
N PRO A 60 -4.99 10.00 -10.49
CA PRO A 60 -5.32 10.28 -9.11
C PRO A 60 -6.51 11.24 -9.03
N LYS A 61 -7.63 10.78 -8.44
CA LYS A 61 -8.81 11.62 -8.15
C LYS A 61 -8.49 12.79 -7.21
N VAL A 62 -7.44 12.65 -6.40
CA VAL A 62 -6.95 13.68 -5.47
C VAL A 62 -5.45 13.81 -5.66
N LYS A 63 -4.93 15.04 -5.75
CA LYS A 63 -3.47 15.28 -5.87
C LYS A 63 -2.72 14.57 -4.74
N MET A 64 -1.96 13.54 -5.10
CA MET A 64 -1.11 12.79 -4.18
C MET A 64 0.30 13.39 -4.15
N ALA A 65 0.94 13.38 -2.99
CA ALA A 65 2.34 13.78 -2.89
C ALA A 65 3.25 12.70 -3.51
N LEU A 66 4.35 13.10 -4.14
CA LEU A 66 5.30 12.14 -4.73
C LEU A 66 5.80 11.11 -3.69
N ARG A 67 6.02 11.57 -2.45
CA ARG A 67 6.46 10.71 -1.34
C ARG A 67 5.41 9.64 -1.00
N THR A 68 4.11 9.92 -1.12
CA THR A 68 3.05 8.95 -0.86
C THR A 68 2.93 7.95 -2.01
N THR A 69 3.08 8.41 -3.25
CA THR A 69 3.10 7.55 -4.44
C THR A 69 4.23 6.51 -4.37
N GLY A 70 5.42 6.91 -3.88
CA GLY A 70 6.52 5.96 -3.66
C GLY A 70 6.19 4.82 -2.69
N HIS A 71 5.48 5.10 -1.59
CA HIS A 71 5.06 4.06 -0.66
C HIS A 71 3.96 3.16 -1.26
N LEU A 72 3.07 3.71 -2.07
CA LEU A 72 2.04 2.94 -2.77
C LEU A 72 2.65 1.99 -3.80
N LEU A 73 3.60 2.46 -4.60
CA LEU A 73 4.35 1.64 -5.55
C LEU A 73 5.08 0.50 -4.85
N LEU A 74 5.73 0.77 -3.70
CA LEU A 74 6.35 -0.28 -2.89
C LEU A 74 5.33 -1.33 -2.41
N GLY A 75 4.14 -0.89 -1.98
CA GLY A 75 3.04 -1.79 -1.61
C GLY A 75 2.59 -2.68 -2.77
N ILE A 76 2.46 -2.12 -3.97
CA ILE A 76 2.07 -2.86 -5.19
C ILE A 76 3.09 -3.95 -5.52
N VAL A 77 4.38 -3.60 -5.57
CA VAL A 77 5.45 -4.55 -5.91
C VAL A 77 5.51 -5.70 -4.88
N ARG A 78 5.31 -5.40 -3.60
CA ARG A 78 5.25 -6.42 -2.53
C ARG A 78 4.06 -7.37 -2.69
N ILE A 79 2.88 -6.85 -3.00
CA ILE A 79 1.70 -7.69 -3.28
C ILE A 79 1.94 -8.59 -4.49
N TYR A 80 2.49 -8.04 -5.56
CA TYR A 80 2.82 -8.80 -6.77
C TYR A 80 3.81 -9.93 -6.49
N SER A 81 4.90 -9.65 -5.76
CA SER A 81 5.87 -10.66 -5.36
C SER A 81 5.27 -11.78 -4.50
N ARG A 82 4.28 -11.47 -3.65
CA ARG A 82 3.58 -12.50 -2.88
C ARG A 82 2.64 -13.33 -3.73
N LYS A 83 1.92 -12.72 -4.67
CA LYS A 83 1.08 -13.44 -5.63
C LYS A 83 1.89 -14.45 -6.43
N THR A 84 3.06 -14.08 -6.95
CA THR A 84 3.92 -15.00 -7.71
C THR A 84 4.49 -16.12 -6.83
N LYS A 85 4.86 -15.83 -5.58
CA LYS A 85 5.27 -16.87 -4.62
C LYS A 85 4.15 -17.85 -4.30
N TYR A 86 2.92 -17.38 -4.13
CA TYR A 86 1.77 -18.25 -3.92
C TYR A 86 1.47 -19.10 -5.15
N LEU A 87 1.53 -18.50 -6.35
CA LEU A 87 1.36 -19.24 -7.60
C LEU A 87 2.40 -20.36 -7.75
N LEU A 88 3.67 -20.07 -7.44
CA LEU A 88 4.73 -21.08 -7.49
C LEU A 88 4.48 -22.21 -6.48
N ALA A 89 4.03 -21.88 -5.27
CA ALA A 89 3.72 -22.87 -4.23
C ALA A 89 2.46 -23.69 -4.54
N ASP A 90 1.49 -23.13 -5.26
CA ASP A 90 0.28 -23.83 -5.67
C ASP A 90 0.56 -24.79 -6.88
N CYS A 91 1.65 -24.56 -7.63
CA CYS A 91 2.10 -25.41 -8.74
C CYS A 91 3.08 -26.52 -8.35
N TYR A 92 3.63 -26.49 -7.14
CA TYR A 92 4.56 -27.49 -6.61
C TYR A 92 3.80 -28.54 -5.79
#